data_AF-A0A2A4X549-F1
#
_entry.id   AF-A0A2A4X549-F1
#
_cell.length_a   1.000
_cell.length_b   1.000
_cell.length_c   1.000
_cell.angle_alpha   90.00
_cell.angle_beta   90.00
_cell.angle_gamma   90.00
#
_symmetry.space_group_name_H-M   'P 1'
#
loop_
_entity.id
_entity.type
_entity.pdbx_description
1 polymer ?
#
loop_
_entity_poly.entity_id
_entity_poly.type
_entity_poly.pdbx_seq_one_letter_code
_entity_poly.pdbx_strand_id
1 'polypeptide(L)'
;MGNLTTQLGRLATVAFGGLFLAISGSFAEDAGNLYNTNFDINAGLRYFERQCSRCHGFDAKGNDETGAPDLTGRLTRASSEVGIFNIIRTGIPGTAMLPVAADLPDSQVWQLVAYIGSLSTNPANIDLPGSVVSGSRLFTNKGDCNSCHMIDGQGGRLGPDLSRVGERRSPEELLSDLLNPHDDVAPRWWTMRVTENDGTVREGLRMNEDSFSLRIMDNDANLWSYPKNQIASFERVEASTMPSYTQTLSDSEVDDLVAYLFSLRKEN
;
A
#
# COMPACT_ATOMS: atom_id res chain seq x y z
N MET A 1 66.61 54.66 -49.22
CA MET A 1 66.88 55.95 -48.55
C MET A 1 65.59 56.42 -47.88
N GLY A 2 65.65 56.79 -46.60
CA GLY A 2 64.74 57.79 -46.02
C GLY A 2 63.42 57.32 -45.39
N ASN A 3 63.41 57.32 -44.05
CA ASN A 3 62.29 57.31 -43.10
C ASN A 3 61.10 58.23 -43.45
N LEU A 4 59.88 57.93 -42.95
CA LEU A 4 59.29 58.53 -41.73
C LEU A 4 57.78 58.17 -41.57
N THR A 5 57.46 57.57 -40.41
CA THR A 5 56.28 57.81 -39.54
C THR A 5 54.92 58.23 -40.13
N THR A 6 53.85 57.47 -39.80
CA THR A 6 52.74 57.98 -38.97
C THR A 6 51.91 56.84 -38.36
N GLN A 7 51.20 57.20 -37.30
CA GLN A 7 50.71 56.42 -36.18
C GLN A 7 49.20 56.13 -36.32
N LEU A 8 48.68 55.32 -35.38
CA LEU A 8 47.30 55.25 -34.86
C LEU A 8 46.37 54.15 -35.40
N GLY A 9 45.74 53.45 -34.46
CA GLY A 9 44.46 52.77 -34.67
C GLY A 9 44.39 51.32 -34.22
N ARG A 10 44.57 51.04 -32.92
CA ARG A 10 44.16 49.75 -32.32
C ARG A 10 42.63 49.65 -32.33
N LEU A 11 42.08 48.76 -33.15
CA LEU A 11 40.70 48.28 -33.01
C LEU A 11 40.74 47.01 -32.14
N ALA A 12 40.30 47.17 -30.88
CA ALA A 12 40.08 46.07 -29.96
C ALA A 12 38.73 45.40 -30.30
N THR A 13 38.80 44.19 -30.83
CA THR A 13 37.62 43.33 -31.01
C THR A 13 37.24 42.77 -29.64
N VAL A 14 36.21 43.34 -29.01
CA VAL A 14 35.61 42.80 -27.79
C VAL A 14 34.79 41.57 -28.17
N ALA A 15 35.33 40.38 -27.95
CA ALA A 15 34.56 39.15 -27.98
C ALA A 15 33.68 39.11 -26.71
N PHE A 16 32.38 39.37 -26.87
CA PHE A 16 31.39 39.15 -25.82
C PHE A 16 31.22 37.63 -25.64
N GLY A 17 32.03 37.05 -24.76
CA GLY A 17 31.80 35.71 -24.23
C GLY A 17 30.54 35.74 -23.35
N GLY A 18 29.39 35.44 -23.96
CA GLY A 18 28.15 35.22 -23.22
C GLY A 18 28.28 33.98 -22.36
N LEU A 19 28.60 34.18 -21.08
CA LEU A 19 28.48 33.16 -20.04
C LEU A 19 26.97 32.91 -19.84
N PHE A 20 26.43 31.92 -20.55
CA PHE A 20 25.14 31.35 -20.21
C PHE A 20 25.29 30.63 -18.86
N LEU A 21 25.02 31.34 -17.76
CA LEU A 21 24.64 30.68 -16.52
C LEU A 21 23.32 29.97 -16.80
N ALA A 22 23.39 28.67 -17.08
CA ALA A 22 22.25 27.80 -16.91
C ALA A 22 21.93 27.82 -15.40
N ILE A 23 20.92 28.61 -15.02
CA ILE A 23 20.27 28.46 -13.74
C ILE A 23 19.56 27.11 -13.84
N SER A 24 20.26 26.06 -13.42
CA SER A 24 19.64 24.78 -13.11
C SER A 24 18.67 25.05 -11.98
N GLY A 25 17.42 25.35 -12.34
CA GLY A 25 16.31 25.24 -11.41
C GLY A 25 16.26 23.78 -10.99
N SER A 26 16.87 23.48 -9.84
CA SER A 26 16.56 22.27 -9.11
C SER A 26 15.09 22.39 -8.73
N PHE A 27 14.22 21.83 -9.56
CA PHE A 27 12.97 21.29 -9.05
C PHE A 27 13.43 20.23 -8.06
N ALA A 28 13.42 20.57 -6.78
CA ALA A 28 13.43 19.56 -5.75
C ALA A 28 12.20 18.71 -6.03
N GLU A 29 12.42 17.54 -6.63
CA GLU A 29 11.44 16.46 -6.61
C GLU A 29 11.00 16.33 -5.16
N ASP A 30 9.69 16.34 -4.93
CA ASP A 30 9.06 16.17 -3.63
C ASP A 30 9.60 14.85 -3.05
N ALA A 31 10.68 14.93 -2.27
CA ALA A 31 11.23 13.81 -1.56
C ALA A 31 10.19 13.48 -0.50
N GLY A 32 9.26 12.59 -0.87
CA GLY A 32 8.10 12.25 -0.07
C GLY A 32 8.46 11.97 1.39
N ASN A 33 7.46 12.12 2.26
CA ASN A 33 7.61 11.93 3.69
C ASN A 33 8.25 10.58 4.01
N LEU A 34 9.45 10.61 4.62
CA LEU A 34 10.18 9.41 5.04
C LEU A 34 9.49 8.69 6.23
N TYR A 35 8.46 9.29 6.82
CA TYR A 35 7.69 8.74 7.92
C TYR A 35 6.39 8.13 7.41
N ASN A 36 6.44 6.92 6.83
CA ASN A 36 5.27 6.25 6.24
C ASN A 36 5.04 4.83 6.77
N THR A 37 5.74 4.44 7.84
CA THR A 37 5.56 3.11 8.43
C THR A 37 4.30 3.06 9.30
N ASN A 38 3.81 1.84 9.57
CA ASN A 38 2.73 1.63 10.55
C ASN A 38 3.07 2.20 11.94
N PHE A 39 4.35 2.21 12.32
CA PHE A 39 4.77 2.82 13.58
C PHE A 39 4.56 4.34 13.56
N ASP A 40 4.93 4.99 12.47
CA ASP A 40 4.80 6.44 12.28
C ASP A 40 3.35 6.90 12.21
N ILE A 41 2.52 6.18 11.44
CA ILE A 41 1.08 6.44 11.34
C ILE A 41 0.43 6.32 12.72
N ASN A 42 0.75 5.27 13.49
CA ASN A 42 0.21 5.10 14.84
C ASN A 42 0.71 6.16 15.81
N ALA A 43 1.95 6.64 15.68
CA ALA A 43 2.47 7.74 16.47
C ALA A 43 1.75 9.07 16.14
N GLY A 44 1.48 9.31 14.86
CA GLY A 44 0.66 10.43 14.38
C GLY A 44 -0.76 10.39 14.91
N LEU A 45 -1.45 9.25 14.76
CA LEU A 45 -2.81 9.02 15.27
C LEU A 45 -2.92 9.38 16.76
N ARG A 46 -2.01 8.85 17.60
CA ARG A 46 -2.02 9.13 19.04
C ARG A 46 -1.88 10.63 19.34
N TYR A 47 -1.09 11.35 18.57
CA TYR A 47 -0.96 12.80 18.76
C TYR A 47 -2.23 13.52 18.29
N PHE A 48 -2.76 13.13 17.14
CA PHE A 48 -4.00 13.67 16.57
C PHE A 48 -5.17 13.54 17.54
N GLU A 49 -5.37 12.36 18.13
CA GLU A 49 -6.41 12.10 19.12
C GLU A 49 -6.34 13.02 20.34
N ARG A 50 -5.15 13.45 20.74
CA ARG A 50 -4.98 14.32 21.92
C ARG A 50 -5.11 15.80 21.59
N GLN A 51 -4.65 16.22 20.42
CA GLN A 51 -4.42 17.63 20.11
C GLN A 51 -5.32 18.17 18.99
N CYS A 52 -5.73 17.33 18.05
CA CYS A 52 -6.45 17.74 16.82
C CYS A 52 -7.92 17.31 16.82
N SER A 53 -8.24 16.16 17.44
CA SER A 53 -9.58 15.55 17.46
C SER A 53 -10.67 16.45 18.06
N ARG A 54 -10.32 17.35 18.98
CA ARG A 54 -11.27 18.28 19.60
C ARG A 54 -11.94 19.20 18.58
N CYS A 55 -11.24 19.51 17.49
CA CYS A 55 -11.76 20.32 16.39
C CYS A 55 -12.06 19.45 15.18
N HIS A 56 -11.15 18.58 14.75
CA HIS A 56 -11.35 17.80 13.54
C HIS A 56 -12.19 16.52 13.72
N GLY A 57 -12.68 16.24 14.93
CA GLY A 57 -13.36 14.98 15.24
C GLY A 57 -12.37 13.83 15.51
N PHE A 58 -12.78 12.84 16.31
CA PHE A 58 -11.97 11.64 16.52
C PHE A 58 -11.87 10.77 15.25
N ASP A 59 -12.84 10.90 14.36
CA ASP A 59 -12.87 10.27 13.03
C ASP A 59 -12.27 11.17 11.93
N ALA A 60 -11.73 12.33 12.31
CA ALA A 60 -11.13 13.32 11.42
C ALA A 60 -12.05 13.91 10.33
N LYS A 61 -13.38 13.75 10.46
CA LYS A 61 -14.37 14.26 9.48
C LYS A 61 -14.72 15.73 9.63
N GLY A 62 -14.07 16.43 10.55
CA GLY A 62 -14.33 17.84 10.83
C GLY A 62 -15.43 18.05 11.86
N ASN A 63 -15.71 19.32 12.16
CA ASN A 63 -16.75 19.72 13.10
C ASN A 63 -17.24 21.13 12.76
N ASP A 64 -18.52 21.23 12.38
CA ASP A 64 -19.19 22.47 12.00
C ASP A 64 -19.18 23.53 13.13
N GLU A 65 -19.26 23.10 14.40
CA GLU A 65 -19.24 24.02 15.55
C GLU A 65 -17.89 24.73 15.70
N THR A 66 -16.80 24.06 15.32
CA THR A 66 -15.45 24.64 15.34
C THR A 66 -15.02 25.20 13.99
N GLY A 67 -15.79 24.97 12.94
CA GLY A 67 -15.44 25.29 11.55
C GLY A 67 -14.26 24.48 11.00
N ALA A 68 -13.93 23.36 11.64
CA ALA A 68 -12.82 22.50 11.23
C ALA A 68 -13.24 21.62 10.04
N PRO A 69 -12.45 21.58 8.95
CA PRO A 69 -12.80 20.80 7.77
C PRO A 69 -12.60 19.29 7.97
N ASP A 70 -13.26 18.52 7.10
CA ASP A 70 -13.01 17.09 6.87
C ASP A 70 -11.59 16.87 6.33
N LEU A 71 -10.82 16.04 7.03
CA LEU A 71 -9.44 15.69 6.68
C LEU A 71 -9.33 14.33 5.98
N THR A 72 -10.44 13.61 5.82
CA THR A 72 -10.51 12.27 5.18
C THR A 72 -10.67 12.35 3.65
N GLY A 73 -10.97 13.55 3.14
CA GLY A 73 -11.14 13.82 1.72
C GLY A 73 -10.05 14.74 1.15
N ARG A 74 -10.32 15.31 -0.02
CA ARG A 74 -9.39 16.23 -0.68
C ARG A 74 -9.21 17.52 0.13
N LEU A 75 -7.99 17.74 0.62
CA LEU A 75 -7.61 18.96 1.31
C LEU A 75 -7.54 20.15 0.35
N THR A 76 -8.23 21.24 0.68
CA THR A 76 -8.32 22.43 -0.21
C THR A 76 -7.19 23.43 -0.01
N ARG A 77 -6.50 23.39 1.13
CA ARG A 77 -5.42 24.33 1.51
C ARG A 77 -4.02 23.74 1.45
N ALA A 78 -3.89 22.44 1.24
CA ALA A 78 -2.61 21.76 1.00
C ALA A 78 -2.83 20.64 -0.02
N SER A 79 -1.93 20.55 -0.99
CA SER A 79 -1.94 19.52 -2.05
C SER A 79 -0.74 18.58 -2.00
N SER A 80 0.16 18.74 -1.02
CA SER A 80 1.33 17.90 -0.81
C SER A 80 1.58 17.70 0.68
N GLU A 81 2.33 16.66 1.03
CA GLU A 81 2.71 16.33 2.40
C GLU A 81 3.49 17.48 3.06
N VAL A 82 4.40 18.12 2.32
CA VAL A 82 5.09 19.35 2.74
C VAL A 82 4.11 20.49 3.02
N GLY A 83 3.05 20.61 2.22
CA GLY A 83 1.98 21.59 2.45
C GLY A 83 1.25 21.33 3.77
N ILE A 84 0.91 20.07 4.06
CA ILE A 84 0.27 19.66 5.31
C ILE A 84 1.20 19.95 6.49
N PHE A 85 2.48 19.58 6.38
CA PHE A 85 3.50 19.85 7.38
C PHE A 85 3.55 21.34 7.76
N ASN A 86 3.61 22.21 6.75
CA ASN A 86 3.67 23.66 6.95
C ASN A 86 2.42 24.19 7.64
N ILE A 87 1.22 23.75 7.23
CA ILE A 87 -0.03 24.14 7.88
C ILE A 87 -0.03 23.75 9.35
N ILE A 88 0.41 22.54 9.70
CA ILE A 88 0.47 22.08 11.10
C ILE A 88 1.47 22.93 11.88
N ARG A 89 2.62 23.26 11.29
CA ARG A 89 3.67 24.04 11.93
C ARG A 89 3.34 25.49 12.15
N THR A 90 2.71 26.14 11.18
CA THR A 90 2.49 27.59 11.22
C THR A 90 1.04 27.96 11.55
N GLY A 91 0.14 26.98 11.55
CA GLY A 91 -1.29 27.23 11.57
C GLY A 91 -1.76 27.91 10.29
N ILE A 92 -3.03 28.29 10.27
CA ILE A 92 -3.65 29.04 9.18
C ILE A 92 -4.06 30.42 9.72
N PRO A 93 -3.38 31.51 9.29
CA PRO A 93 -3.68 32.86 9.74
C PRO A 93 -5.17 33.22 9.55
N GLY A 94 -5.76 33.84 10.57
CA GLY A 94 -7.17 34.24 10.55
C GLY A 94 -8.18 33.09 10.77
N THR A 95 -7.72 31.91 11.22
CA THR A 95 -8.59 30.77 11.56
C THR A 95 -8.30 30.23 12.97
N ALA A 96 -9.12 29.29 13.44
CA ALA A 96 -8.89 28.56 14.69
C ALA A 96 -7.78 27.50 14.60
N MET A 97 -7.25 27.21 13.40
CA MET A 97 -6.15 26.26 13.21
C MET A 97 -4.82 26.91 13.60
N LEU A 98 -4.51 26.88 14.89
CA LEU A 98 -3.27 27.42 15.46
C LEU A 98 -2.07 26.51 15.15
N PRO A 99 -0.84 27.06 15.14
CA PRO A 99 0.37 26.24 15.04
C PRO A 99 0.46 25.26 16.21
N VAL A 100 1.03 24.08 15.95
CA VAL A 100 1.49 23.19 17.03
C VAL A 100 2.58 23.85 17.85
N ALA A 101 2.85 23.31 19.04
CA ALA A 101 3.89 23.82 19.93
C ALA A 101 5.25 23.94 19.20
N ALA A 102 5.93 25.07 19.40
CA ALA A 102 7.16 25.40 18.68
C ALA A 102 8.30 24.42 18.98
N ASP A 103 8.28 23.79 20.15
CA ASP A 103 9.25 22.81 20.63
C ASP A 103 8.90 21.36 20.27
N LEU A 104 7.73 21.12 19.67
CA LEU A 104 7.40 19.80 19.12
C LEU A 104 8.49 19.40 18.12
N PRO A 105 8.99 18.16 18.09
CA PRO A 105 9.96 17.75 17.08
C PRO A 105 9.35 17.65 15.67
N ASP A 106 10.12 17.97 14.63
CA ASP A 106 9.66 17.85 13.23
C ASP A 106 9.26 16.41 12.88
N SER A 107 9.92 15.41 13.47
CA SER A 107 9.55 14.01 13.31
C SER A 107 8.11 13.72 13.73
N GLN A 108 7.65 14.33 14.84
CA GLN A 108 6.28 14.15 15.32
C GLN A 108 5.25 14.86 14.42
N VAL A 109 5.64 15.97 13.78
CA VAL A 109 4.81 16.63 12.76
C VAL A 109 4.73 15.79 11.50
N TRP A 110 5.84 15.23 11.03
CA TRP A 110 5.84 14.31 9.89
C TRP A 110 5.03 13.03 10.14
N GLN A 111 5.02 12.51 11.37
CA GLN A 111 4.13 11.42 11.77
C GLN A 111 2.64 11.82 11.70
N LEU A 112 2.30 13.07 12.06
CA LEU A 112 0.94 13.60 11.86
C LEU A 112 0.59 13.72 10.39
N VAL A 113 1.53 14.19 9.55
CA VAL A 113 1.35 14.27 8.10
C VAL A 113 1.10 12.87 7.53
N ALA A 114 1.85 11.87 7.99
CA ALA A 114 1.65 10.46 7.61
C ALA A 114 0.26 9.95 7.97
N TYR A 115 -0.20 10.23 9.19
CA TYR A 115 -1.55 9.89 9.62
C TYR A 115 -2.61 10.60 8.77
N ILE A 116 -2.50 11.91 8.55
CA ILE A 116 -3.46 12.67 7.73
C ILE A 116 -3.44 12.20 6.27
N GLY A 117 -2.26 11.86 5.72
CA GLY A 117 -2.14 11.20 4.44
C GLY A 117 -2.92 9.89 4.41
N SER A 118 -2.78 9.04 5.44
CA SER A 118 -3.53 7.79 5.57
C SER A 118 -5.06 8.00 5.71
N LEU A 119 -5.51 9.15 6.22
CA LEU A 119 -6.94 9.52 6.27
C LEU A 119 -7.50 9.86 4.89
N SER A 120 -6.70 10.53 4.05
CA SER A 120 -7.02 10.77 2.64
C SER A 120 -7.02 9.46 1.85
N THR A 121 -6.25 8.48 2.31
CA THR A 121 -6.38 7.06 1.96
C THR A 121 -7.52 6.38 2.72
N ASN A 122 -8.61 7.08 3.06
CA ASN A 122 -9.87 6.39 3.34
C ASN A 122 -10.20 5.64 2.06
N PRO A 123 -10.16 4.31 2.09
CA PRO A 123 -10.20 3.59 0.85
C PRO A 123 -11.62 3.56 0.24
N ALA A 124 -12.60 4.18 0.90
CA ALA A 124 -13.88 4.59 0.31
C ALA A 124 -13.77 5.75 -0.71
N ASN A 125 -12.65 6.47 -0.75
CA ASN A 125 -12.39 7.60 -1.66
C ASN A 125 -11.41 7.24 -2.80
N ILE A 126 -10.95 6.00 -2.89
CA ILE A 126 -10.13 5.52 -4.00
C ILE A 126 -11.07 5.13 -5.14
N ASP A 127 -11.03 5.90 -6.21
CA ASP A 127 -11.71 5.62 -7.47
C ASP A 127 -10.90 4.59 -8.26
N LEU A 128 -11.37 3.34 -8.29
CA LEU A 128 -10.75 2.26 -9.04
C LEU A 128 -11.41 2.13 -10.41
N PRO A 129 -10.66 1.85 -11.49
CA PRO A 129 -11.20 1.79 -12.84
C PRO A 129 -12.17 0.61 -13.07
N GLY A 130 -12.25 -0.34 -12.13
CA GLY A 130 -13.04 -1.56 -12.22
C GLY A 130 -14.47 -1.49 -11.66
N SER A 131 -15.34 -2.34 -12.21
CA SER A 131 -16.71 -2.57 -11.78
C SER A 131 -16.77 -3.62 -10.66
N VAL A 132 -17.20 -3.19 -9.47
CA VAL A 132 -17.45 -4.08 -8.31
C VAL A 132 -18.43 -5.22 -8.65
N VAL A 133 -19.47 -4.93 -9.45
CA VAL A 133 -20.47 -5.93 -9.85
C VAL A 133 -19.88 -6.97 -10.78
N SER A 134 -19.04 -6.54 -11.73
CA SER A 134 -18.34 -7.45 -12.64
C SER A 134 -17.32 -8.29 -11.87
N GLY A 135 -16.53 -7.67 -10.99
CA GLY A 135 -15.55 -8.33 -10.13
C GLY A 135 -16.16 -9.40 -9.24
N SER A 136 -17.32 -9.12 -8.64
CA SER A 136 -18.06 -10.11 -7.84
C SER A 136 -18.48 -11.33 -8.68
N ARG A 137 -18.88 -11.13 -9.94
CA ARG A 137 -19.18 -12.25 -10.85
C ARG A 137 -17.93 -13.00 -11.26
N LEU A 138 -16.81 -12.30 -11.48
CA LEU A 138 -15.54 -12.95 -11.82
C LEU A 138 -15.07 -13.85 -10.66
N PHE A 139 -15.21 -13.37 -9.43
CA PHE A 139 -14.86 -14.10 -8.21
C PHE A 139 -15.51 -15.49 -8.13
N THR A 140 -16.75 -15.65 -8.57
CA THR A 140 -17.47 -16.93 -8.52
C THR A 140 -17.50 -17.71 -9.83
N ASN A 141 -17.03 -17.13 -10.94
CA ASN A 141 -17.13 -17.74 -12.26
C ASN A 141 -15.74 -17.93 -12.87
N LYS A 142 -15.35 -17.05 -13.80
CA LYS A 142 -14.10 -17.19 -14.56
C LYS A 142 -12.85 -17.20 -13.67
N GLY A 143 -12.88 -16.44 -12.57
CA GLY A 143 -11.80 -16.43 -11.58
C GLY A 143 -11.82 -17.64 -10.65
N ASP A 144 -13.00 -18.26 -10.43
CA ASP A 144 -13.22 -19.40 -9.52
C ASP A 144 -12.55 -19.23 -8.15
N CYS A 145 -12.45 -17.99 -7.68
CA CYS A 145 -11.74 -17.63 -6.46
C CYS A 145 -12.43 -18.20 -5.23
N ASN A 146 -13.77 -18.32 -5.28
CA ASN A 146 -14.60 -18.89 -4.23
C ASN A 146 -14.39 -20.41 -4.01
N SER A 147 -13.73 -21.12 -4.93
CA SER A 147 -13.37 -22.53 -4.73
C SER A 147 -12.40 -22.71 -3.55
N CYS A 148 -11.54 -21.71 -3.32
CA CYS A 148 -10.51 -21.72 -2.31
C CYS A 148 -10.74 -20.67 -1.22
N HIS A 149 -11.18 -19.47 -1.61
CA HIS A 149 -11.40 -18.35 -0.70
C HIS A 149 -12.84 -18.26 -0.23
N MET A 150 -13.00 -17.74 0.98
CA MET A 150 -14.29 -17.52 1.61
C MET A 150 -14.58 -16.02 1.76
N ILE A 151 -15.86 -15.67 1.62
CA ILE A 151 -16.44 -14.35 1.94
C ILE A 151 -17.71 -14.59 2.75
N ASP A 152 -17.81 -13.98 3.92
CA ASP A 152 -18.93 -14.04 4.86
C ASP A 152 -19.44 -15.47 5.12
N GLY A 153 -18.50 -16.40 5.31
CA GLY A 153 -18.81 -17.81 5.58
C GLY A 153 -19.11 -18.66 4.33
N GLN A 154 -19.08 -18.09 3.14
CA GLN A 154 -19.37 -18.77 1.88
C GLN A 154 -18.11 -18.92 1.02
N GLY A 155 -17.89 -20.13 0.48
CA GLY A 155 -16.74 -20.45 -0.38
C GLY A 155 -15.82 -21.51 0.23
N GLY A 156 -14.57 -21.53 -0.24
CA GLY A 156 -13.56 -22.50 0.12
C GLY A 156 -12.85 -22.22 1.43
N ARG A 157 -12.08 -23.20 1.91
CA ARG A 157 -11.26 -23.12 3.13
C ARG A 157 -9.77 -23.35 2.87
N LEU A 158 -9.39 -23.42 1.60
CA LEU A 158 -8.01 -23.66 1.16
C LEU A 158 -7.24 -22.35 0.98
N GLY A 159 -7.93 -21.21 0.95
CA GLY A 159 -7.34 -19.88 0.92
C GLY A 159 -7.79 -19.02 2.12
N PRO A 160 -7.16 -17.85 2.32
CA PRO A 160 -7.57 -16.90 3.33
C PRO A 160 -8.99 -16.40 3.14
N ASP A 161 -9.64 -16.09 4.27
CA ASP A 161 -10.90 -15.37 4.32
C ASP A 161 -10.73 -13.92 3.84
N LEU A 162 -11.48 -13.59 2.80
CA LEU A 162 -11.42 -12.32 2.07
C LEU A 162 -12.55 -11.34 2.45
N SER A 163 -13.43 -11.69 3.40
CA SER A 163 -14.60 -10.87 3.80
C SER A 163 -14.25 -9.43 4.15
N ARG A 164 -13.00 -9.20 4.57
CA ARG A 164 -12.43 -7.89 4.94
C ARG A 164 -11.05 -7.68 4.34
N VAL A 165 -10.83 -8.16 3.12
CA VAL A 165 -9.51 -8.05 2.50
C VAL A 165 -9.20 -6.59 2.15
N GLY A 166 -10.20 -5.81 1.73
CA GLY A 166 -10.04 -4.40 1.41
C GLY A 166 -9.64 -3.53 2.62
N GLU A 167 -9.82 -3.98 3.86
CA GLU A 167 -9.32 -3.28 5.06
C GLU A 167 -7.81 -3.48 5.27
N ARG A 168 -7.25 -4.55 4.70
CA ARG A 168 -5.91 -5.07 5.02
C ARG A 168 -4.94 -4.99 3.86
N ARG A 169 -5.44 -4.84 2.62
CA ARG A 169 -4.65 -4.77 1.39
C ARG A 169 -5.07 -3.57 0.55
N SER A 170 -4.08 -2.84 0.06
CA SER A 170 -4.21 -1.79 -0.96
C SER A 170 -4.58 -2.39 -2.34
N PRO A 171 -5.07 -1.57 -3.29
CA PRO A 171 -5.36 -2.05 -4.64
C PRO A 171 -4.11 -2.62 -5.33
N GLU A 172 -2.94 -2.02 -5.12
CA GLU A 172 -1.68 -2.46 -5.71
C GLU A 172 -1.23 -3.80 -5.12
N GLU A 173 -1.40 -4.01 -3.82
CA GLU A 173 -1.13 -5.30 -3.18
C GLU A 173 -2.11 -6.38 -3.65
N LEU A 174 -3.39 -6.06 -3.81
CA LEU A 174 -4.39 -6.99 -4.37
C LEU A 174 -4.04 -7.38 -5.80
N LEU A 175 -3.63 -6.42 -6.62
CA LEU A 175 -3.15 -6.67 -7.98
C LEU A 175 -1.92 -7.58 -7.98
N SER A 176 -0.94 -7.29 -7.11
CA SER A 176 0.26 -8.12 -6.98
C SER A 176 -0.07 -9.53 -6.52
N ASP A 177 -0.95 -9.70 -5.52
CA ASP A 177 -1.39 -11.01 -5.03
C ASP A 177 -2.06 -11.83 -6.16
N LEU A 178 -2.76 -11.20 -7.10
CA LEU A 178 -3.42 -11.85 -8.26
C LEU A 178 -2.45 -12.23 -9.38
N LEU A 179 -1.48 -11.37 -9.68
CA LEU A 179 -0.57 -11.55 -10.82
C LEU A 179 0.67 -12.37 -10.42
N ASN A 180 1.19 -12.15 -9.22
CA ASN A 180 2.43 -12.73 -8.69
C ASN A 180 2.19 -13.39 -7.32
N PRO A 181 1.32 -14.42 -7.23
CA PRO A 181 0.91 -15.02 -5.95
C PRO A 181 2.04 -15.71 -5.18
N HIS A 182 3.21 -15.93 -5.80
CA HIS A 182 4.35 -16.60 -5.19
C HIS A 182 5.33 -15.64 -4.49
N ASP A 183 5.21 -14.33 -4.70
CA ASP A 183 6.22 -13.36 -4.25
C ASP A 183 6.19 -13.14 -2.73
N ASP A 184 5.00 -13.16 -2.12
CA ASP A 184 4.82 -13.00 -0.67
C ASP A 184 3.78 -13.99 -0.12
N VAL A 185 4.27 -15.17 0.29
CA VAL A 185 3.44 -16.25 0.84
C VAL A 185 3.64 -16.33 2.34
N ALA A 186 2.64 -15.90 3.10
CA ALA A 186 2.70 -15.99 4.56
C ALA A 186 2.89 -17.46 5.03
N PRO A 187 3.73 -17.74 6.05
CA PRO A 187 4.06 -19.11 6.47
C PRO A 187 2.88 -20.03 6.84
N ARG A 188 1.72 -19.45 7.16
CA ARG A 188 0.48 -20.20 7.42
C ARG A 188 -0.14 -20.83 6.16
N TRP A 189 0.25 -20.37 4.98
CA TRP A 189 -0.25 -20.81 3.68
C TRP A 189 0.73 -21.73 2.93
N TRP A 190 1.89 -22.02 3.52
CA TRP A 190 2.79 -23.04 2.99
C TRP A 190 2.13 -24.42 3.07
N THR A 191 2.31 -25.22 2.03
CA THR A 191 1.88 -26.61 2.01
C THR A 191 2.99 -27.52 2.54
N MET A 192 2.59 -28.73 2.92
CA MET A 192 3.49 -29.81 3.30
C MET A 192 3.40 -30.90 2.26
N ARG A 193 4.53 -31.23 1.64
CA ARG A 193 4.67 -32.41 0.79
C ARG A 193 5.16 -33.57 1.63
N VAL A 194 4.37 -34.61 1.73
CA VAL A 194 4.63 -35.81 2.55
C VAL A 194 4.85 -36.98 1.63
N THR A 195 5.98 -37.68 1.82
CA THR A 195 6.27 -38.97 1.19
C THR A 195 6.19 -40.05 2.26
N GLU A 196 5.28 -40.99 2.10
CA GLU A 196 5.12 -42.14 2.98
C GLU A 196 6.17 -43.23 2.71
N ASN A 197 6.32 -44.16 3.65
CA ASN A 197 7.26 -45.29 3.53
C ASN A 197 6.96 -46.22 2.34
N ASP A 198 5.72 -46.24 1.85
CA ASP A 198 5.32 -47.01 0.67
C ASP A 198 5.57 -46.26 -0.65
N GLY A 199 6.11 -45.04 -0.58
CA GLY A 199 6.39 -44.17 -1.73
C GLY A 199 5.23 -43.26 -2.13
N THR A 200 4.07 -43.36 -1.47
CA THR A 200 2.93 -42.47 -1.76
C THR A 200 3.29 -41.03 -1.41
N VAL A 201 3.00 -40.10 -2.32
CA VAL A 201 3.22 -38.66 -2.12
C VAL A 201 1.88 -37.95 -2.04
N ARG A 202 1.70 -37.13 -0.99
CA ARG A 202 0.57 -36.20 -0.88
C ARG A 202 1.06 -34.83 -0.47
N GLU A 203 0.40 -33.81 -1.00
CA GLU A 203 0.67 -32.42 -0.68
C GLU A 203 -0.63 -31.74 -0.22
N GLY A 204 -0.52 -30.86 0.76
CA GLY A 204 -1.68 -30.14 1.28
C GLY A 204 -1.30 -29.09 2.32
N LEU A 205 -2.27 -28.25 2.66
CA LEU A 205 -2.12 -27.21 3.68
C LEU A 205 -1.84 -27.83 5.04
N ARG A 206 -0.86 -27.29 5.77
CA ARG A 206 -0.50 -27.77 7.10
C ARG A 206 -1.59 -27.42 8.12
N MET A 207 -2.31 -28.41 8.62
CA MET A 207 -3.33 -28.23 9.65
C MET A 207 -2.75 -28.32 11.07
N ASN A 208 -1.80 -29.23 11.28
CA ASN A 208 -1.13 -29.41 12.56
C ASN A 208 0.21 -30.13 12.37
N GLU A 209 1.19 -29.81 13.21
CA GLU A 209 2.46 -30.51 13.29
C GLU A 209 2.86 -30.59 14.77
N ASP A 210 2.97 -31.81 15.30
CA ASP A 210 3.43 -32.06 16.66
C ASP A 210 4.64 -33.02 16.69
N SER A 211 5.05 -33.48 17.86
CA SER A 211 6.23 -34.37 18.00
C SER A 211 6.02 -35.77 17.41
N PHE A 212 4.77 -36.20 17.23
CA PHE A 212 4.38 -37.54 16.82
C PHE A 212 3.58 -37.58 15.52
N SER A 213 2.85 -36.51 15.19
CA SER A 213 1.94 -36.46 14.05
C SER A 213 2.13 -35.24 13.17
N LEU A 214 1.81 -35.42 11.88
CA LEU A 214 1.65 -34.35 10.89
C LEU A 214 0.26 -34.47 10.28
N ARG A 215 -0.50 -33.38 10.25
CA ARG A 215 -1.83 -33.33 9.63
C ARG A 215 -1.85 -32.31 8.51
N ILE A 216 -2.37 -32.73 7.35
CA ILE A 216 -2.52 -31.88 6.18
C ILE A 216 -3.96 -31.94 5.66
N MET A 217 -4.37 -30.90 4.96
CA MET A 217 -5.59 -30.87 4.15
C MET A 217 -5.19 -30.81 2.67
N ASP A 218 -5.57 -31.80 1.87
CA ASP A 218 -5.28 -31.78 0.44
C ASP A 218 -6.21 -30.83 -0.35
N ASN A 219 -6.00 -30.73 -1.65
CA ASN A 219 -6.78 -29.86 -2.54
C ASN A 219 -8.25 -30.27 -2.68
N ASP A 220 -8.59 -31.52 -2.34
CA ASP A 220 -9.97 -32.02 -2.31
C ASP A 220 -10.63 -31.82 -0.93
N ALA A 221 -9.96 -31.05 -0.05
CA ALA A 221 -10.35 -30.80 1.33
C ALA A 221 -10.40 -32.06 2.23
N ASN A 222 -9.74 -33.15 1.84
CA ASN A 222 -9.58 -34.32 2.70
C ASN A 222 -8.51 -34.05 3.77
N LEU A 223 -8.81 -34.48 4.99
CA LEU A 223 -7.87 -34.40 6.11
C LEU A 223 -7.07 -35.70 6.22
N TRP A 224 -5.75 -35.58 6.11
CA TRP A 224 -4.81 -36.68 6.28
C TRP A 224 -4.04 -36.50 7.58
N SER A 225 -3.82 -37.60 8.30
CA SER A 225 -3.04 -37.63 9.53
C SER A 225 -1.97 -38.69 9.42
N TYR A 226 -0.72 -38.27 9.50
CA TYR A 226 0.45 -39.13 9.38
C TYR A 226 1.16 -39.24 10.73
N PRO A 227 1.24 -40.43 11.32
CA PRO A 227 2.25 -40.74 12.32
C PRO A 227 3.65 -40.52 11.73
N LYS A 228 4.54 -39.80 12.41
CA LYS A 228 5.89 -39.48 11.88
C LYS A 228 6.75 -40.72 11.59
N ASN A 229 6.44 -41.87 12.19
CA ASN A 229 7.11 -43.14 11.88
C ASN A 229 6.65 -43.80 10.56
N GLN A 230 5.56 -43.32 9.96
CA GLN A 230 5.05 -43.77 8.65
C GLN A 230 5.50 -42.86 7.49
N ILE A 231 6.13 -41.74 7.81
CA ILE A 231 6.63 -40.76 6.85
C ILE A 231 8.09 -41.07 6.54
N ALA A 232 8.40 -41.28 5.26
CA ALA A 232 9.78 -41.38 4.79
C ALA A 232 10.46 -40.01 4.77
N SER A 233 9.75 -38.99 4.29
CA SER A 233 10.20 -37.60 4.29
C SER A 233 9.03 -36.63 4.23
N PHE A 234 9.24 -35.41 4.72
CA PHE A 234 8.30 -34.31 4.50
C PHE A 234 9.05 -33.00 4.25
N GLU A 235 8.49 -32.15 3.39
CA GLU A 235 9.07 -30.87 2.97
C GLU A 235 8.02 -29.75 3.11
N ARG A 236 8.48 -28.55 3.44
CA ARG A 236 7.67 -27.33 3.38
C ARG A 236 7.79 -26.76 1.97
N VAL A 237 6.66 -26.56 1.31
CA VAL A 237 6.60 -25.89 0.01
C VAL A 237 6.12 -24.46 0.26
N GLU A 238 7.03 -23.51 0.08
CA GLU A 238 6.79 -22.10 0.38
C GLU A 238 6.03 -21.38 -0.75
N ALA A 239 5.94 -22.00 -1.93
CA ALA A 239 5.18 -21.47 -3.06
C ALA A 239 3.66 -21.49 -2.78
N SER A 240 2.98 -20.44 -3.22
CA SER A 240 1.52 -20.34 -3.11
C SER A 240 0.81 -21.40 -3.95
N THR A 241 -0.32 -21.91 -3.43
CA THR A 241 -1.28 -22.74 -4.16
C THR A 241 -2.24 -21.91 -5.03
N MET A 242 -2.29 -20.59 -4.81
CA MET A 242 -3.08 -19.69 -5.63
C MET A 242 -2.47 -19.57 -7.03
N PRO A 243 -3.24 -19.77 -8.11
CA PRO A 243 -2.75 -19.62 -9.46
C PRO A 243 -2.50 -18.14 -9.81
N SER A 244 -1.58 -17.89 -10.74
CA SER A 244 -1.45 -16.57 -11.37
C SER A 244 -2.58 -16.38 -12.38
N TYR A 245 -3.19 -15.20 -12.37
CA TYR A 245 -4.28 -14.86 -13.28
C TYR A 245 -3.82 -14.08 -14.53
N THR A 246 -2.52 -13.87 -14.71
CA THR A 246 -1.88 -13.15 -15.84
C THR A 246 -2.32 -13.63 -17.23
N GLN A 247 -2.67 -14.91 -17.38
CA GLN A 247 -3.10 -15.50 -18.66
C GLN A 247 -4.59 -15.88 -18.68
N THR A 248 -5.27 -15.77 -17.54
CA THR A 248 -6.67 -16.21 -17.36
C THR A 248 -7.62 -15.03 -17.47
N LEU A 249 -7.27 -13.89 -16.87
CA LEU A 249 -8.06 -12.67 -16.85
C LEU A 249 -7.39 -11.61 -17.74
N SER A 250 -8.21 -10.82 -18.43
CA SER A 250 -7.76 -9.60 -19.10
C SER A 250 -7.52 -8.48 -18.09
N ASP A 251 -6.77 -7.45 -18.46
CA ASP A 251 -6.47 -6.30 -17.59
C ASP A 251 -7.75 -5.67 -16.99
N SER A 252 -8.79 -5.48 -17.82
CA SER A 252 -10.08 -4.96 -17.34
C SER A 252 -10.79 -5.89 -16.35
N GLU A 253 -10.64 -7.21 -16.51
CA GLU A 253 -11.22 -8.19 -15.56
C GLU A 253 -10.43 -8.23 -14.25
N VAL A 254 -9.11 -8.01 -14.32
CA VAL A 254 -8.27 -7.85 -13.13
C VAL A 254 -8.66 -6.58 -12.38
N ASP A 255 -8.83 -5.46 -13.08
CA ASP A 255 -9.30 -4.20 -12.48
C ASP A 255 -10.67 -4.36 -11.81
N ASP A 256 -11.62 -5.03 -12.47
CA ASP A 256 -12.94 -5.36 -11.92
C ASP A 256 -12.82 -6.17 -10.63
N LEU A 257 -11.95 -7.20 -10.62
CA LEU A 257 -11.75 -8.08 -9.47
C LEU A 257 -11.06 -7.33 -8.30
N VAL A 258 -10.06 -6.50 -8.58
CA VAL A 258 -9.42 -5.64 -7.58
C VAL A 258 -10.44 -4.68 -6.99
N ALA A 259 -11.27 -4.02 -7.81
CA ALA A 259 -12.33 -3.13 -7.33
C ALA A 259 -13.32 -3.85 -6.40
N TYR A 260 -13.73 -5.07 -6.76
CA TYR A 260 -14.59 -5.88 -5.90
C TYR A 260 -13.91 -6.27 -4.58
N LEU A 261 -12.72 -6.85 -4.62
CA LEU A 261 -12.00 -7.28 -3.40
C LEU A 261 -11.70 -6.10 -2.48
N PHE A 262 -11.37 -4.95 -3.06
CA PHE A 262 -11.15 -3.72 -2.33
C PHE A 262 -12.43 -3.18 -1.69
N SER A 263 -13.60 -3.39 -2.30
CA SER A 263 -14.89 -3.03 -1.71
C SER A 263 -15.28 -3.88 -0.50
N LEU A 264 -14.67 -5.05 -0.29
CA LEU A 264 -14.92 -5.94 0.84
C LEU A 264 -14.34 -5.37 2.14
N ARG A 265 -15.11 -4.48 2.74
CA ARG A 265 -14.82 -3.76 3.99
C ARG A 265 -16.06 -3.73 4.86
N LYS A 266 -15.87 -3.53 6.15
CA LYS A 266 -16.96 -3.22 7.06
C LYS A 266 -17.70 -1.97 6.57
N GLU A 267 -18.99 -2.11 6.28
CA GLU A 267 -19.90 -0.98 6.19
C GLU A 267 -19.94 -0.29 7.57
N ASN A 268 -19.69 1.02 7.59
CA ASN A 268 -19.79 1.83 8.80
C ASN A 268 -21.25 2.08 9.18
#